data_AF-A0A3D1EZ71-F1
#
_entry.id   AF-A0A3D1EZ71-F1
#
_cell.length_a   1.000
_cell.length_b   1.000
_cell.length_c   1.000
_cell.angle_alpha   90.00
_cell.angle_beta   90.00
_cell.angle_gamma   90.00
#
_symmetry.space_group_name_H-M   'P 1'
#
loop_
_entity.id
_entity.type
_entity.pdbx_description
1 polymer ?
#
loop_
_entity_poly.entity_id
_entity_poly.type
_entity_poly.pdbx_seq_one_letter_code
_entity_poly.pdbx_strand_id
1 'polypeptide(L)'
;MDHNTGKRFTRRNDRRLGPRAKNKNVHHGFTMKDQQTAIQSRKRQSHGYVLVLALLLIAMAASVLAIMARRSIFDASDVLNAQTNLQHRWAAYSLEKSLLPHASKVMQTLLEKQEQPQDKEPVTKVDFQLTLGGNAYQLTLSDEQSKANINQLLKNKGDAIQTAQAIRSLLNDAQISDIPNISLSPHIWTNDPSSQSIQTLGQVFDSTTPQELCPFEAQNPCVMDFLTCWGDGKLNLHTAPEQVIKAVCIPLLGRGQIQKLLTARQGNPQLKIDKALTDAGVAKDQIEKVKPLFTDQSNCYALWTRWETNRMTKQRLGIAQATAKKSPGNKAPESQNAPEKDKLNYLIFEW
;
A
#
# COMPACT_ATOMS: atom_id res chain seq x y z
N MET A 1 8.32 -9.15 38.42
CA MET A 1 7.02 -8.57 38.01
C MET A 1 6.42 -9.53 37.01
N ASP A 2 5.55 -10.39 37.51
CA ASP A 2 4.82 -11.42 36.78
C ASP A 2 3.61 -10.83 36.07
N HIS A 3 3.34 -11.25 34.84
CA HIS A 3 2.00 -11.50 34.26
C HIS A 3 2.18 -12.11 32.86
N ASN A 4 1.83 -13.38 32.66
CA ASN A 4 0.49 -13.90 32.35
C ASN A 4 0.21 -13.94 30.83
N THR A 5 0.41 -15.11 30.20
CA THR A 5 -0.19 -15.42 28.89
C THR A 5 -0.63 -16.88 28.81
N GLY A 6 -1.95 -17.09 28.95
CA GLY A 6 -2.76 -17.72 27.92
C GLY A 6 -2.64 -19.23 27.70
N LYS A 7 -3.40 -20.00 28.48
CA LYS A 7 -3.66 -21.43 28.27
C LYS A 7 -4.39 -21.69 26.94
N ARG A 8 -3.84 -22.58 26.11
CA ARG A 8 -4.47 -23.17 24.92
C ARG A 8 -5.63 -24.09 25.32
N PHE A 9 -6.83 -23.80 24.82
CA PHE A 9 -7.97 -24.71 24.84
C PHE A 9 -7.88 -25.70 23.67
N THR A 10 -7.56 -26.96 23.95
CA THR A 10 -7.74 -28.08 23.03
C THR A 10 -9.17 -28.60 23.18
N ARG A 11 -10.02 -28.33 22.18
CA ARG A 11 -11.40 -28.82 22.18
C ARG A 11 -11.45 -30.26 21.67
N ARG A 12 -11.32 -31.16 22.64
CA ARG A 12 -11.70 -32.57 22.62
C ARG A 12 -13.18 -32.70 22.24
N ASN A 13 -13.52 -33.52 21.26
CA ASN A 13 -14.88 -34.06 21.15
C ASN A 13 -14.83 -35.51 20.68
N ASP A 14 -14.75 -36.37 21.69
CA ASP A 14 -15.06 -37.79 21.66
C ASP A 14 -16.52 -38.00 21.25
N ARG A 15 -16.76 -38.80 20.19
CA ARG A 15 -18.03 -39.54 20.04
C ARG A 15 -17.78 -41.00 19.72
N ARG A 16 -17.53 -41.72 20.82
CA ARG A 16 -18.05 -43.03 21.22
C ARG A 16 -18.69 -43.88 20.11
N LEU A 17 -17.99 -44.95 19.79
CA LEU A 17 -18.50 -46.20 19.24
C LEU A 17 -19.17 -47.05 20.34
N GLY A 18 -20.32 -47.66 20.00
CA GLY A 18 -20.92 -48.83 20.68
C GLY A 18 -22.37 -48.65 21.15
N PRO A 19 -23.16 -49.72 21.40
CA PRO A 19 -22.90 -51.15 21.18
C PRO A 19 -23.97 -51.90 20.35
N ARG A 20 -23.54 -53.07 19.88
CA ARG A 20 -24.28 -54.18 19.29
C ARG A 20 -25.09 -54.90 20.39
N ALA A 21 -26.42 -54.97 20.26
CA ALA A 21 -27.28 -55.80 21.11
C ALA A 21 -28.14 -56.74 20.26
N LYS A 22 -27.85 -58.03 20.39
CA LYS A 22 -28.73 -59.15 20.05
C LYS A 22 -29.91 -59.14 21.03
N ASN A 23 -31.15 -59.40 20.60
CA ASN A 23 -31.94 -60.46 21.25
C ASN A 23 -33.30 -60.78 20.60
N LYS A 24 -33.58 -62.09 20.66
CA LYS A 24 -34.85 -62.79 20.94
C LYS A 24 -35.96 -62.80 19.88
N ASN A 25 -35.89 -63.89 19.11
CA ASN A 25 -37.02 -64.78 18.83
C ASN A 25 -37.93 -64.94 20.06
N VAL A 26 -39.22 -64.72 19.87
CA VAL A 26 -40.30 -65.35 20.64
C VAL A 26 -41.36 -65.80 19.64
N HIS A 27 -41.51 -67.12 19.53
CA HIS A 27 -42.69 -67.77 18.98
C HIS A 27 -43.85 -67.58 19.95
N HIS A 28 -44.95 -67.00 19.49
CA HIS A 28 -46.28 -67.28 20.04
C HIS A 28 -47.26 -67.50 18.89
N GLY A 29 -47.83 -68.70 18.88
CA GLY A 29 -48.87 -69.10 17.96
C GLY A 29 -50.10 -68.23 18.17
N PHE A 30 -50.67 -67.76 17.06
CA PHE A 30 -52.01 -67.20 17.05
C PHE A 30 -52.88 -68.02 16.12
N THR A 31 -54.03 -68.36 16.68
CA THR A 31 -55.00 -69.38 16.33
C THR A 31 -55.75 -69.12 15.03
N MET A 32 -56.02 -70.22 14.33
CA MET A 32 -56.67 -70.33 13.03
C MET A 32 -58.22 -70.27 13.14
N LYS A 33 -58.81 -69.20 13.70
CA LYS A 33 -60.28 -69.10 13.87
C LYS A 33 -60.95 -67.73 13.66
N ASP A 34 -60.27 -66.70 13.17
CA ASP A 34 -60.92 -65.41 12.86
C ASP A 34 -60.72 -64.97 11.39
N GLN A 35 -60.94 -65.89 10.44
CA GLN A 35 -60.80 -65.61 9.00
C GLN A 35 -62.10 -65.22 8.28
N GLN A 36 -63.22 -64.97 8.97
CA GLN A 36 -64.52 -64.78 8.29
C GLN A 36 -65.31 -63.50 8.64
N THR A 37 -64.74 -62.54 9.38
CA THR A 37 -65.40 -61.22 9.61
C THR A 37 -64.58 -60.00 9.18
N ALA A 38 -63.48 -60.17 8.43
CA ALA A 38 -62.58 -59.07 8.04
C ALA A 38 -62.60 -58.70 6.53
N ILE A 39 -63.66 -59.03 5.80
CA ILE A 39 -63.74 -58.77 4.34
C ILE A 39 -64.48 -57.45 3.98
N GLN A 40 -65.11 -56.75 4.94
CA GLN A 40 -65.89 -55.54 4.63
C GLN A 40 -65.36 -54.19 5.16
N SER A 41 -64.13 -54.10 5.70
CA SER A 41 -63.53 -52.81 6.09
C SER A 41 -62.23 -52.42 5.37
N ARG A 42 -61.83 -53.13 4.30
CA ARG A 42 -60.60 -52.88 3.54
C ARG A 42 -60.75 -51.88 2.36
N LYS A 43 -61.48 -50.78 2.54
CA LYS A 43 -61.58 -49.72 1.51
C LYS A 43 -61.50 -48.29 2.07
N ARG A 44 -60.70 -48.03 3.11
CA ARG A 44 -60.44 -46.65 3.59
C ARG A 44 -59.02 -46.40 4.15
N GLN A 45 -57.96 -46.98 3.56
CA GLN A 45 -56.59 -46.75 4.05
C GLN A 45 -55.51 -46.36 3.01
N SER A 46 -55.84 -46.15 1.74
CA SER A 46 -54.85 -45.71 0.73
C SER A 46 -54.68 -44.19 0.59
N HIS A 47 -55.50 -43.36 1.24
CA HIS A 47 -55.45 -41.90 1.06
C HIS A 47 -54.33 -41.21 1.86
N GLY A 48 -53.81 -41.84 2.92
CA GLY A 48 -52.72 -41.27 3.73
C GLY A 48 -51.37 -41.27 3.01
N TYR A 49 -51.12 -42.26 2.14
CA TYR A 49 -49.84 -42.40 1.43
C TYR A 49 -49.62 -41.27 0.42
N VAL A 50 -50.67 -40.87 -0.30
CA VAL A 50 -50.61 -39.77 -1.29
C VAL A 50 -50.22 -38.45 -0.62
N LEU A 51 -50.77 -38.18 0.56
CA LEU A 51 -50.47 -36.97 1.32
C LEU A 51 -49.01 -36.95 1.81
N VAL A 52 -48.50 -38.07 2.32
CA VAL A 52 -47.10 -38.17 2.75
C VAL A 52 -46.14 -37.99 1.57
N LEU A 53 -46.45 -38.59 0.41
CA LEU A 53 -45.64 -38.43 -0.79
C LEU A 53 -45.63 -36.97 -1.28
N ALA A 54 -46.80 -36.31 -1.28
CA ALA A 54 -46.91 -34.90 -1.66
C ALA A 54 -46.14 -34.00 -0.70
N LEU A 55 -46.23 -34.22 0.61
CA LEU A 55 -45.48 -33.46 1.61
C LEU A 55 -43.96 -33.64 1.44
N LEU A 56 -43.49 -34.85 1.15
CA LEU A 56 -42.08 -35.12 0.90
C LEU A 56 -41.59 -34.41 -0.37
N LEU A 57 -42.40 -34.42 -1.44
CA LEU A 57 -42.07 -33.71 -2.68
C LEU A 57 -42.01 -32.19 -2.45
N ILE A 58 -42.96 -31.62 -1.70
CA ILE A 58 -42.95 -30.20 -1.34
C ILE A 58 -41.71 -29.87 -0.49
N ALA A 59 -41.36 -30.72 0.49
CA ALA A 59 -40.18 -30.50 1.32
C ALA A 59 -38.87 -30.56 0.50
N MET A 60 -38.77 -31.48 -0.46
CA MET A 60 -37.62 -31.55 -1.38
C MET A 60 -37.55 -30.33 -2.30
N ALA A 61 -38.68 -29.93 -2.89
CA ALA A 61 -38.76 -28.75 -3.75
C ALA A 61 -38.38 -27.46 -2.98
N ALA A 62 -38.89 -27.29 -1.76
CA ALA A 62 -38.55 -26.17 -0.89
C ALA A 62 -37.05 -26.17 -0.53
N SER A 63 -36.47 -27.34 -0.27
CA SER A 63 -35.04 -27.47 0.04
C SER A 63 -34.16 -27.08 -1.15
N VAL A 64 -34.49 -27.55 -2.36
CA VAL A 64 -33.75 -27.20 -3.58
C VAL A 64 -33.87 -25.71 -3.87
N LEU A 65 -35.06 -25.14 -3.77
CA LEU A 65 -35.29 -23.71 -3.98
C LEU A 65 -34.50 -22.86 -2.97
N ALA A 66 -34.47 -23.26 -1.69
CA ALA A 66 -33.67 -22.58 -0.67
C ALA A 66 -32.17 -22.63 -0.97
N ILE A 67 -31.65 -23.76 -1.46
CA ILE A 67 -30.25 -23.91 -1.87
C ILE A 67 -29.94 -23.00 -3.07
N MET A 68 -30.81 -22.99 -4.09
CA MET A 68 -30.63 -22.14 -5.28
C MET A 68 -30.71 -20.65 -4.93
N ALA A 69 -31.64 -20.25 -4.06
CA ALA A 69 -31.76 -18.88 -3.59
C ALA A 69 -30.49 -18.42 -2.85
N ARG A 70 -29.96 -19.25 -1.95
CA ARG A 70 -28.69 -18.96 -1.25
C ARG A 70 -27.54 -18.81 -2.23
N ARG A 71 -27.40 -19.73 -3.18
CA ARG A 71 -26.35 -19.67 -4.21
C ARG A 71 -26.46 -18.41 -5.05
N SER A 72 -27.67 -18.05 -5.49
CA SER A 72 -27.91 -16.83 -6.26
C SER A 72 -27.53 -15.56 -5.48
N ILE A 73 -27.76 -15.52 -4.17
CA ILE A 73 -27.36 -14.39 -3.32
C ILE A 73 -25.83 -14.30 -3.20
N PHE A 74 -25.15 -15.44 -3.03
CA PHE A 74 -23.69 -15.47 -3.00
C PHE A 74 -23.09 -15.04 -4.34
N ASP A 75 -23.57 -15.59 -5.45
CA ASP A 75 -23.10 -15.23 -6.80
C ASP A 75 -23.34 -13.73 -7.08
N ALA A 76 -24.51 -13.19 -6.71
CA ALA A 76 -24.80 -11.77 -6.87
C ALA A 76 -23.88 -10.89 -6.00
N SER A 77 -23.61 -11.30 -4.75
CA SER A 77 -22.65 -10.63 -3.86
C SER A 77 -21.25 -10.62 -4.46
N ASP A 78 -20.80 -11.73 -5.05
CA ASP A 78 -19.47 -11.84 -5.66
C ASP A 78 -19.33 -10.97 -6.90
N VAL A 79 -20.37 -10.92 -7.75
CA VAL A 79 -20.42 -10.02 -8.92
C VAL A 79 -20.35 -8.54 -8.47
N LEU A 80 -21.10 -8.15 -7.44
CA LEU A 80 -21.06 -6.79 -6.90
C LEU A 80 -19.68 -6.42 -6.32
N ASN A 81 -19.05 -7.36 -5.60
CA ASN A 81 -17.70 -7.17 -5.09
C ASN A 81 -16.68 -7.04 -6.24
N ALA A 82 -16.78 -7.87 -7.28
CA ALA A 82 -15.91 -7.80 -8.45
C ALA A 82 -16.08 -6.49 -9.21
N GLN A 83 -17.32 -6.03 -9.42
CA GLN A 83 -17.61 -4.75 -10.07
C GLN A 83 -17.05 -3.58 -9.25
N THR A 84 -17.26 -3.57 -7.93
CA THR A 84 -16.76 -2.53 -7.03
C THR A 84 -15.23 -2.49 -7.05
N ASN A 85 -14.57 -3.65 -6.99
CA ASN A 85 -13.12 -3.76 -7.10
C ASN A 85 -12.61 -3.22 -8.44
N LEU A 86 -13.29 -3.54 -9.55
CA LEU A 86 -12.94 -3.02 -10.86
C LEU A 86 -13.08 -1.50 -10.89
N GLN A 87 -14.19 -0.95 -10.40
CA GLN A 87 -14.44 0.48 -10.32
C GLN A 87 -13.34 1.20 -9.51
N HIS A 88 -12.91 0.66 -8.37
CA HIS A 88 -11.81 1.25 -7.60
C HIS A 88 -10.47 1.20 -8.34
N ARG A 89 -10.15 0.11 -9.05
CA ARG A 89 -8.92 0.02 -9.85
C ARG A 89 -8.92 1.03 -11.01
N TRP A 90 -10.05 1.20 -11.69
CA TRP A 90 -10.20 2.22 -12.72
C TRP A 90 -10.12 3.63 -12.16
N ALA A 91 -10.72 3.87 -10.98
CA ALA A 91 -10.62 5.14 -10.28
C ALA A 91 -9.16 5.48 -9.95
N ALA A 92 -8.45 4.58 -9.28
CA ALA A 92 -7.04 4.79 -8.92
C ALA A 92 -6.17 5.00 -10.16
N TYR A 93 -6.34 4.20 -11.21
CA TYR A 93 -5.64 4.38 -12.48
C TYR A 93 -5.93 5.75 -13.12
N SER A 94 -7.19 6.19 -13.11
CA SER A 94 -7.59 7.49 -13.67
C SER A 94 -6.99 8.65 -12.86
N LEU A 95 -6.95 8.52 -11.54
CA LEU A 95 -6.33 9.50 -10.64
C LEU A 95 -4.82 9.57 -10.87
N GLU A 96 -4.14 8.43 -10.97
CA GLU A 96 -2.71 8.36 -11.32
C GLU A 96 -2.43 9.04 -12.66
N LYS A 97 -3.21 8.72 -13.71
CA LYS A 97 -3.00 9.28 -15.05
C LYS A 97 -3.33 10.76 -15.16
N SER A 98 -4.25 11.27 -14.35
CA SER A 98 -4.63 12.69 -14.37
C SER A 98 -3.74 13.56 -13.49
N LEU A 99 -3.44 13.11 -12.27
CA LEU A 99 -2.73 13.89 -11.26
C LEU A 99 -1.21 13.84 -11.41
N LEU A 100 -0.62 12.66 -11.64
CA LEU A 100 0.84 12.51 -11.64
C LEU A 100 1.56 13.38 -12.70
N PRO A 101 1.06 13.53 -13.95
CA PRO A 101 1.69 14.43 -14.93
C PRO A 101 1.68 15.90 -14.51
N HIS A 102 0.77 16.28 -13.62
CA HIS A 102 0.59 17.64 -13.13
C HIS A 102 1.01 17.79 -11.67
N ALA A 103 1.68 16.78 -11.08
CA ALA A 103 1.95 16.71 -9.66
C ALA A 103 2.67 17.95 -9.14
N SER A 104 3.71 18.40 -9.84
CA SER A 104 4.46 19.63 -9.53
C SER A 104 3.54 20.85 -9.38
N LYS A 105 2.65 21.07 -10.35
CA LYS A 105 1.71 22.20 -10.37
C LYS A 105 0.64 22.07 -9.29
N VAL A 106 0.13 20.84 -9.09
CA VAL A 106 -0.88 20.56 -8.06
C VAL A 106 -0.32 20.80 -6.68
N MET A 107 0.88 20.28 -6.38
CA MET A 107 1.57 20.55 -5.11
C MET A 107 1.75 22.05 -4.93
N GLN A 108 2.34 22.77 -5.89
CA GLN A 108 2.53 24.21 -5.78
C GLN A 108 1.21 24.96 -5.51
N THR A 109 0.15 24.65 -6.26
CA THR A 109 -1.15 25.33 -6.11
C THR A 109 -1.80 25.05 -4.75
N LEU A 110 -1.69 23.81 -4.26
CA LEU A 110 -2.25 23.44 -2.96
C LEU A 110 -1.45 24.06 -1.82
N LEU A 111 -0.12 24.15 -1.96
CA LEU A 111 0.76 24.85 -1.02
C LEU A 111 0.47 26.36 -0.96
N GLU A 112 0.21 26.99 -2.10
CA GLU A 112 -0.17 28.41 -2.16
C GLU A 112 -1.53 28.66 -1.49
N LYS A 113 -2.45 27.69 -1.51
CA LYS A 113 -3.78 27.78 -0.88
C LYS A 113 -3.78 27.46 0.61
N GLN A 114 -2.83 26.66 1.08
CA GLN A 114 -2.66 26.39 2.50
C GLN A 114 -2.06 27.66 3.12
N GLU A 115 -2.94 28.58 3.55
CA GLU A 115 -2.55 29.83 4.22
C GLU A 115 -1.51 29.53 5.31
N GLN A 116 -0.27 29.95 5.08
CA GLN A 116 0.90 29.49 5.83
C GLN A 116 0.75 29.74 7.34
N PRO A 117 0.91 28.70 8.19
CA PRO A 117 1.37 28.89 9.55
C PRO A 117 2.77 29.54 9.52
N GLN A 118 3.09 30.34 10.52
CA GLN A 118 4.32 31.15 10.61
C GLN A 118 5.62 30.33 10.62
N ASP A 119 5.55 28.99 10.70
CA ASP A 119 6.69 28.08 10.65
C ASP A 119 6.82 27.45 9.25
N LYS A 120 7.78 27.98 8.48
CA LYS A 120 8.10 27.64 7.09
C LYS A 120 8.78 26.28 6.94
N GLU A 121 8.15 25.20 7.38
CA GLU A 121 8.68 23.87 7.06
C GLU A 121 8.48 23.55 5.57
N PRO A 122 9.49 22.98 4.89
CA PRO A 122 9.36 22.63 3.49
C PRO A 122 8.36 21.49 3.35
N VAL A 123 7.35 21.69 2.51
CA VAL A 123 6.26 20.72 2.38
C VAL A 123 6.63 19.64 1.36
N THR A 124 6.70 18.40 1.85
CA THR A 124 7.07 17.20 1.06
C THR A 124 5.87 16.47 0.50
N LYS A 125 4.69 16.65 1.09
CA LYS A 125 3.44 15.97 0.71
C LYS A 125 2.23 16.87 0.86
N VAL A 126 1.19 16.57 0.10
CA VAL A 126 -0.11 17.22 0.21
C VAL A 126 -1.21 16.17 0.25
N ASP A 127 -2.06 16.26 1.27
CA ASP A 127 -3.19 15.38 1.49
C ASP A 127 -4.49 16.06 1.05
N PHE A 128 -5.34 15.34 0.32
CA PHE A 128 -6.65 15.83 -0.08
C PHE A 128 -7.63 14.69 -0.32
N GLN A 129 -8.92 15.01 -0.22
CA GLN A 129 -9.99 14.05 -0.45
C GLN A 129 -10.77 14.42 -1.71
N LEU A 130 -11.19 13.40 -2.47
CA LEU A 130 -12.11 13.59 -3.59
C LEU A 130 -13.16 12.49 -3.64
N THR A 131 -14.24 12.75 -4.37
CA THR A 131 -15.31 11.77 -4.60
C THR A 131 -15.36 11.41 -6.09
N LEU A 132 -15.26 10.13 -6.41
CA LEU A 132 -15.36 9.61 -7.78
C LEU A 132 -16.39 8.49 -7.85
N GLY A 133 -17.42 8.65 -8.67
CA GLY A 133 -18.49 7.65 -8.82
C GLY A 133 -19.20 7.31 -7.49
N GLY A 134 -19.40 8.32 -6.63
CA GLY A 134 -20.04 8.18 -5.32
C GLY A 134 -19.14 7.65 -4.20
N ASN A 135 -17.90 7.25 -4.50
CA ASN A 135 -16.94 6.75 -3.51
C ASN A 135 -15.94 7.85 -3.13
N ALA A 136 -15.63 7.96 -1.84
CA ALA A 136 -14.60 8.87 -1.34
C ALA A 136 -13.21 8.22 -1.43
N TYR A 137 -12.23 9.00 -1.89
CA TYR A 137 -10.83 8.62 -1.98
C TYR A 137 -10.00 9.63 -1.20
N GLN A 138 -9.15 9.14 -0.31
CA GLN A 138 -8.11 9.93 0.33
C GLN A 138 -6.84 9.80 -0.51
N LEU A 139 -6.24 10.93 -0.86
CA LEU A 139 -5.06 11.02 -1.71
C LEU A 139 -3.94 11.73 -0.99
N THR A 140 -2.73 11.19 -1.09
CA THR A 140 -1.50 11.84 -0.64
C THR A 140 -0.56 11.94 -1.83
N LEU A 141 -0.26 13.16 -2.25
CA LEU A 141 0.70 13.44 -3.31
C LEU A 141 2.02 13.85 -2.67
N SER A 142 3.10 13.13 -2.94
CA SER A 142 4.42 13.43 -2.38
C SER A 142 5.51 13.61 -3.44
N ASP A 143 6.47 14.47 -3.12
CA ASP A 143 7.71 14.63 -3.86
C ASP A 143 8.71 13.54 -3.41
N GLU A 144 9.10 12.65 -4.32
CA GLU A 144 10.05 11.60 -3.95
C GLU A 144 11.48 12.13 -3.89
N GLN A 145 11.80 13.19 -4.63
CA GLN A 145 13.12 13.81 -4.57
C GLN A 145 13.30 14.72 -3.36
N SER A 146 12.26 14.98 -2.56
CA SER A 146 12.44 15.63 -1.25
C SER A 146 12.89 14.65 -0.15
N LYS A 147 12.94 13.35 -0.44
CA LYS A 147 13.19 12.27 0.52
C LYS A 147 14.59 11.70 0.37
N ALA A 148 15.13 11.08 1.43
CA ALA A 148 16.41 10.41 1.38
C ALA A 148 16.30 9.14 0.52
N ASN A 149 16.99 9.12 -0.62
CA ASN A 149 17.00 7.95 -1.49
C ASN A 149 17.90 6.85 -0.90
N ILE A 150 17.30 5.71 -0.57
CA ILE A 150 17.97 4.58 0.08
C ILE A 150 19.06 3.98 -0.82
N ASN A 151 18.85 3.94 -2.14
CA ASN A 151 19.86 3.46 -3.07
C ASN A 151 21.09 4.36 -3.09
N GLN A 152 20.88 5.68 -2.99
CA GLN A 152 21.98 6.64 -2.89
C GLN A 152 22.73 6.50 -1.55
N LEU A 153 22.01 6.31 -0.44
CA LEU A 153 22.64 6.05 0.87
C LEU A 153 23.45 4.75 0.86
N LEU A 154 22.89 3.69 0.27
CA LEU A 154 23.56 2.39 0.13
C LEU A 154 24.83 2.51 -0.72
N LYS A 155 24.75 3.22 -1.86
CA LYS A 155 25.91 3.49 -2.72
C LYS A 155 27.01 4.27 -2.01
N ASN A 156 26.63 5.26 -1.18
CA ASN A 156 27.59 6.09 -0.45
C ASN A 156 28.27 5.35 0.71
N LYS A 157 27.55 4.44 1.38
CA LYS A 157 28.07 3.68 2.55
C LYS A 157 28.73 2.36 2.16
N GLY A 158 28.30 1.75 1.06
CA GLY A 158 28.80 0.46 0.56
C GLY A 158 28.34 -0.76 1.36
N ASP A 159 27.59 -0.57 2.46
CA ASP A 159 27.12 -1.66 3.33
C ASP A 159 25.67 -1.43 3.77
N ALA A 160 24.88 -2.51 3.70
CA ALA A 160 23.49 -2.54 4.13
C ALA A 160 23.36 -2.28 5.63
N ILE A 161 24.27 -2.78 6.48
CA ILE A 161 24.17 -2.60 7.92
C ILE A 161 24.36 -1.12 8.30
N GLN A 162 25.39 -0.49 7.74
CA GLN A 162 25.64 0.94 7.94
C GLN A 162 24.52 1.82 7.38
N THR A 163 23.95 1.42 6.24
CA THR A 163 22.82 2.13 5.64
C THR A 163 21.57 2.04 6.53
N ALA A 164 21.26 0.86 7.07
CA ALA A 164 20.16 0.67 8.00
C ALA A 164 20.36 1.50 9.30
N GLN A 165 21.59 1.59 9.81
CA GLN A 165 21.92 2.46 10.95
C GLN A 165 21.73 3.95 10.61
N ALA A 166 22.15 4.39 9.42
CA ALA A 166 21.95 5.77 8.96
C ALA A 166 20.46 6.10 8.82
N ILE A 167 19.65 5.17 8.31
CA ILE A 167 18.18 5.31 8.24
C ILE A 167 17.60 5.45 9.65
N ARG A 168 17.98 4.58 10.60
CA ARG A 168 17.51 4.69 11.99
C ARG A 168 17.87 6.04 12.61
N SER A 169 19.10 6.54 12.40
CA SER A 169 19.52 7.85 12.88
C SER A 169 18.67 8.97 12.27
N LEU A 170 18.41 8.92 10.96
CA LEU A 170 17.56 9.89 10.27
C LEU A 170 16.13 9.92 10.85
N LEU A 171 15.51 8.75 11.04
CA LEU A 171 14.14 8.67 11.56
C LEU A 171 14.06 9.09 13.04
N ASN A 172 15.09 8.80 13.83
CA ASN A 172 15.21 9.27 15.21
C ASN A 172 15.38 10.81 15.28
N ASP A 173 16.21 11.38 14.39
CA ASP A 173 16.39 12.83 14.29
C ASP A 173 15.10 13.54 13.85
N ALA A 174 14.25 12.84 13.09
CA ALA A 174 12.90 13.27 12.70
C ALA A 174 11.83 13.02 13.78
N GLN A 175 12.21 12.48 14.95
CA GLN A 175 11.31 12.20 16.07
C GLN A 175 10.14 11.25 15.75
N ILE A 176 10.37 10.30 14.82
CA ILE A 176 9.36 9.29 14.49
C ILE A 176 9.33 8.26 15.62
N SER A 177 8.16 8.13 16.27
CA SER A 177 8.00 7.28 17.46
C SER A 177 7.95 5.80 17.12
N ASP A 178 7.27 5.44 16.02
CA ASP A 178 6.99 4.06 15.64
C ASP A 178 7.79 3.68 14.39
N ILE A 179 9.09 3.42 14.57
CA ILE A 179 9.98 3.02 13.47
C ILE A 179 9.86 1.49 13.28
N PRO A 180 9.39 1.00 12.11
CA PRO A 180 9.36 -0.44 11.82
C PRO A 180 10.77 -1.04 11.81
N ASN A 181 10.88 -2.37 11.94
CA ASN A 181 12.19 -3.01 11.87
C ASN A 181 12.82 -2.82 10.49
N ILE A 182 13.99 -2.19 10.44
CA ILE A 182 14.73 -1.92 9.20
C ILE A 182 15.72 -3.07 8.93
N SER A 183 15.49 -3.78 7.83
CA SER A 183 16.32 -4.85 7.30
C SER A 183 16.43 -4.69 5.79
N LEU A 184 17.63 -4.34 5.33
CA LEU A 184 17.87 -4.08 3.91
C LEU A 184 18.18 -5.38 3.16
N SER A 185 17.32 -5.72 2.21
CA SER A 185 17.43 -6.87 1.32
C SER A 185 17.51 -6.41 -0.15
N PRO A 186 18.64 -5.82 -0.57
CA PRO A 186 18.79 -5.31 -1.93
C PRO A 186 18.65 -6.42 -2.98
N HIS A 187 18.00 -6.09 -4.09
CA HIS A 187 17.95 -6.98 -5.24
C HIS A 187 19.30 -6.95 -5.96
N ILE A 188 19.89 -8.12 -6.16
CA ILE A 188 21.10 -8.31 -6.96
C ILE A 188 20.64 -8.70 -8.36
N TRP A 189 20.94 -7.84 -9.35
CA TRP A 189 20.63 -8.15 -10.73
C TRP A 189 21.58 -9.24 -11.25
N THR A 190 21.04 -10.24 -11.93
CA THR A 190 21.81 -11.39 -12.44
C THR A 190 22.97 -10.99 -13.37
N ASN A 191 22.82 -9.86 -14.06
CA ASN A 191 23.75 -9.41 -15.09
C ASN A 191 24.82 -8.43 -14.56
N ASP A 192 24.65 -7.93 -13.34
CA ASP A 192 25.62 -7.05 -12.69
C ASP A 192 25.55 -7.23 -11.16
N PRO A 193 26.41 -8.10 -10.60
CA PRO A 193 26.48 -8.33 -9.15
C PRO A 193 26.83 -7.07 -8.35
N SER A 194 27.41 -6.06 -9.00
CA SER A 194 27.74 -4.77 -8.37
C SER A 194 26.55 -3.81 -8.33
N SER A 195 25.50 -4.06 -9.12
CA SER A 195 24.27 -3.30 -9.11
C SER A 195 23.30 -3.84 -8.06
N GLN A 196 23.56 -3.53 -6.79
CA GLN A 196 22.59 -3.72 -5.71
C GLN A 196 21.59 -2.57 -5.71
N SER A 197 20.30 -2.87 -5.86
CA SER A 197 19.24 -1.86 -5.84
C SER A 197 18.03 -2.31 -5.01
N ILE A 198 17.54 -1.40 -4.18
CA ILE A 198 16.24 -1.46 -3.52
C ILE A 198 15.19 -0.92 -4.50
N GLN A 199 14.21 -1.74 -4.84
CA GLN A 199 13.11 -1.41 -5.76
C GLN A 199 11.79 -1.16 -5.03
N THR A 200 11.65 -1.74 -3.84
CA THR A 200 10.41 -1.67 -3.04
C THR A 200 10.73 -1.46 -1.57
N LEU A 201 9.80 -0.87 -0.83
CA LEU A 201 9.94 -0.68 0.61
C LEU A 201 9.87 -2.00 1.40
N GLY A 202 9.28 -3.05 0.82
CA GLY A 202 9.31 -4.40 1.41
C GLY A 202 10.72 -5.01 1.45
N GLN A 203 11.69 -4.42 0.75
CA GLN A 203 13.11 -4.77 0.87
C GLN A 203 13.84 -3.94 1.94
N VAL A 204 13.14 -3.01 2.60
CA VAL A 204 13.69 -2.12 3.61
C VAL A 204 13.12 -2.45 4.99
N PHE A 205 11.83 -2.78 5.04
CA PHE A 205 11.12 -3.05 6.28
C PHE A 205 10.59 -4.48 6.31
N ASP A 206 10.77 -5.14 7.45
CA ASP A 206 10.28 -6.49 7.66
C ASP A 206 8.79 -6.48 8.03
N SER A 207 7.95 -7.12 7.20
CA SER A 207 6.53 -7.38 7.48
C SER A 207 5.67 -6.15 7.84
N THR A 208 6.02 -4.96 7.34
CA THR A 208 5.33 -3.71 7.65
C THR A 208 4.10 -3.52 6.76
N THR A 209 2.99 -3.09 7.37
CA THR A 209 1.79 -2.76 6.60
C THR A 209 1.90 -1.36 5.99
N PRO A 210 1.30 -1.09 4.82
CA PRO A 210 1.26 0.25 4.24
C PRO A 210 0.73 1.35 5.18
N GLN A 211 -0.20 0.99 6.09
CA GLN A 211 -0.77 1.90 7.09
C GLN A 211 0.26 2.37 8.13
N GLU A 212 1.22 1.51 8.50
CA GLU A 212 2.32 1.87 9.40
C GLU A 212 3.32 2.83 8.72
N LEU A 213 3.49 2.70 7.41
CA LEU A 213 4.43 3.53 6.64
C LEU A 213 3.83 4.91 6.30
N CYS A 214 2.56 4.95 5.90
CA CYS A 214 1.87 6.15 5.45
C CYS A 214 0.46 6.25 6.06
N PRO A 215 0.35 6.64 7.34
CA PRO A 215 -0.93 6.98 7.95
C PRO A 215 -1.51 8.25 7.33
N PHE A 216 -2.69 8.18 6.73
CA PHE A 216 -3.35 9.30 6.03
C PHE A 216 -3.85 10.42 6.97
N GLU A 217 -4.00 10.14 8.26
CA GLU A 217 -4.49 11.10 9.26
C GLU A 217 -3.44 11.40 10.32
N ALA A 218 -2.17 11.10 10.04
CA ALA A 218 -1.10 11.42 10.98
C ALA A 218 -0.84 12.93 10.97
N GLN A 219 -1.10 13.54 12.13
CA GLN A 219 -0.57 14.86 12.46
C GLN A 219 0.95 14.83 12.62
N ASN A 220 1.52 13.64 12.84
CA ASN A 220 2.93 13.43 13.08
C ASN A 220 3.67 13.02 11.79
N PRO A 221 4.96 13.38 11.66
CA PRO A 221 5.82 12.87 10.60
C PRO A 221 5.81 11.34 10.56
N CYS A 222 5.72 10.76 9.36
CA CYS A 222 5.81 9.33 9.15
C CYS A 222 7.06 8.95 8.35
N VAL A 223 7.37 7.65 8.32
CA VAL A 223 8.57 7.13 7.65
C VAL A 223 8.63 7.53 6.17
N MET A 224 7.48 7.55 5.50
CA MET A 224 7.36 7.91 4.09
C MET A 224 7.58 9.39 3.79
N ASP A 225 7.70 10.24 4.80
CA ASP A 225 8.03 11.66 4.62
C ASP A 225 9.54 11.88 4.44
N PHE A 226 10.35 10.91 4.85
CA PHE A 226 11.82 11.04 4.89
C PHE A 226 12.56 10.05 3.98
N LEU A 227 11.92 8.96 3.56
CA LEU A 227 12.58 7.88 2.83
C LEU A 227 11.92 7.60 1.48
N THR A 228 12.74 7.32 0.48
CA THR A 228 12.31 6.80 -0.82
C THR A 228 13.27 5.74 -1.35
N CYS A 229 12.77 4.85 -2.21
CA CYS A 229 13.62 3.98 -3.04
C CYS A 229 13.50 4.32 -4.53
N TRP A 230 12.82 5.41 -4.88
CA TRP A 230 12.51 5.79 -6.26
C TRP A 230 13.18 7.12 -6.64
N GLY A 231 13.17 7.43 -7.94
CA GLY A 231 13.80 8.64 -8.48
C GLY A 231 15.22 8.39 -9.01
N ASP A 232 15.93 9.48 -9.30
CA ASP A 232 17.28 9.47 -9.88
C ASP A 232 18.40 9.54 -8.82
N GLY A 233 18.05 9.45 -7.54
CA GLY A 233 18.98 9.54 -6.41
C GLY A 233 19.35 10.98 -6.01
N LYS A 234 18.85 12.00 -6.72
CA LYS A 234 19.06 13.41 -6.36
C LYS A 234 18.04 13.88 -5.34
N LEU A 235 18.47 14.83 -4.52
CA LEU A 235 17.67 15.48 -3.49
C LEU A 235 17.28 16.89 -3.93
N ASN A 236 16.00 17.22 -3.88
CA ASN A 236 15.53 18.59 -4.08
C ASN A 236 15.82 19.42 -2.82
N LEU A 237 16.76 20.36 -2.93
CA LEU A 237 17.20 21.18 -1.79
C LEU A 237 16.05 22.04 -1.21
N HIS A 238 15.12 22.47 -2.07
CA HIS A 238 14.06 23.41 -1.72
C HIS A 238 12.93 22.73 -0.93
N THR A 239 12.60 21.49 -1.27
CA THR A 239 11.47 20.74 -0.67
C THR A 239 11.91 19.72 0.39
N ALA A 240 13.19 19.33 0.44
CA ALA A 240 13.64 18.31 1.37
C ALA A 240 13.57 18.73 2.85
N PRO A 241 13.17 17.86 3.79
CA PRO A 241 13.30 18.13 5.21
C PRO A 241 14.76 18.33 5.63
N GLU A 242 15.00 19.11 6.68
CA GLU A 242 16.36 19.40 7.16
C GLU A 242 17.13 18.14 7.56
N GLN A 243 16.41 17.20 8.18
CA GLN A 243 16.93 15.91 8.63
C GLN A 243 17.43 15.09 7.43
N VAL A 244 16.69 15.11 6.31
CA VAL A 244 17.07 14.44 5.06
C VAL A 244 18.35 15.07 4.49
N ILE A 245 18.42 16.40 4.42
CA ILE A 245 19.61 17.11 3.93
C ILE A 245 20.82 16.76 4.79
N LYS A 246 20.68 16.77 6.12
CA LYS A 246 21.74 16.36 7.05
C LYS A 246 22.21 14.95 6.75
N ALA A 247 21.30 13.98 6.68
CA ALA A 247 21.64 12.57 6.46
C ALA A 247 22.37 12.34 5.13
N VAL A 248 21.94 12.99 4.05
CA VAL A 248 22.57 12.86 2.72
C VAL A 248 23.93 13.56 2.65
N CYS A 249 24.11 14.69 3.33
CA CYS A 249 25.31 15.52 3.23
C CYS A 249 26.43 15.15 4.22
N ILE A 250 26.11 14.54 5.36
CA ILE A 250 27.10 14.18 6.42
C ILE A 250 28.36 13.48 5.86
N PRO A 251 28.29 12.56 4.88
CA PRO A 251 29.48 11.91 4.35
C PRO A 251 30.44 12.84 3.57
N LEU A 252 29.95 13.98 3.08
CA LEU A 252 30.69 14.86 2.17
C LEU A 252 30.98 16.25 2.75
N LEU A 253 30.15 16.73 3.68
CA LEU A 253 30.21 18.07 4.25
C LEU A 253 30.39 18.03 5.76
N GLY A 254 31.14 18.98 6.29
CA GLY A 254 31.24 19.19 7.73
C GLY A 254 29.93 19.73 8.32
N ARG A 255 29.65 19.42 9.59
CA ARG A 255 28.43 19.87 10.30
C ARG A 255 28.21 21.39 10.20
N GLY A 256 29.28 22.19 10.29
CA GLY A 256 29.21 23.64 10.14
C GLY A 256 28.80 24.11 8.74
N GLN A 257 29.24 23.42 7.69
CA GLN A 257 28.82 23.71 6.30
C GLN A 257 27.35 23.34 6.10
N ILE A 258 26.92 22.19 6.63
CA ILE A 258 25.51 21.75 6.57
C ILE A 258 24.62 22.78 7.27
N GLN A 259 25.00 23.26 8.46
CA GLN A 259 24.22 24.27 9.17
C GLN A 259 24.13 25.58 8.38
N LYS A 260 25.23 26.05 7.79
CA LYS A 260 25.21 27.25 6.93
C LYS A 260 24.37 27.06 5.68
N LEU A 261 24.38 25.87 5.08
CA LEU A 261 23.52 25.53 3.93
C LEU A 261 22.03 25.61 4.31
N LEU A 262 21.66 25.04 5.45
CA LEU A 262 20.29 25.11 5.97
C LEU A 262 19.87 26.55 6.29
N THR A 263 20.74 27.34 6.92
CA THR A 263 20.49 28.77 7.20
C THR A 263 20.36 29.58 5.91
N ALA A 264 21.20 29.34 4.91
CA ALA A 264 21.10 30.00 3.60
C ALA A 264 19.77 29.69 2.90
N ARG A 265 19.32 28.43 2.97
CA ARG A 265 18.02 28.01 2.45
C ARG A 265 16.84 28.65 3.19
N GLN A 266 16.87 28.68 4.53
CA GLN A 266 15.82 29.34 5.32
C GLN A 266 15.71 30.83 4.99
N GLY A 267 16.84 31.50 4.74
CA GLY A 267 16.87 32.91 4.33
C GLY A 267 16.36 33.14 2.90
N ASN A 268 16.59 32.21 1.98
CA ASN A 268 16.08 32.27 0.62
C ASN A 268 15.68 30.87 0.10
N PRO A 269 14.38 30.51 0.19
CA PRO A 269 13.89 29.20 -0.25
C PRO A 269 14.00 28.92 -1.76
N GLN A 270 14.37 29.90 -2.59
CA GLN A 270 14.59 29.72 -4.04
C GLN A 270 16.07 29.86 -4.42
N LEU A 271 16.97 29.71 -3.45
CA LEU A 271 18.41 29.87 -3.66
C LEU A 271 18.97 28.75 -4.54
N LYS A 272 19.47 29.10 -5.73
CA LYS A 272 20.14 28.13 -6.62
C LYS A 272 21.23 27.36 -5.87
N ILE A 273 21.31 26.05 -6.13
CA ILE A 273 22.25 25.13 -5.45
C ILE A 273 23.69 25.65 -5.44
N ASP A 274 24.20 26.13 -6.57
CA ASP A 274 25.58 26.63 -6.67
C ASP A 274 25.87 27.77 -5.69
N LYS A 275 24.91 28.69 -5.57
CA LYS A 275 25.02 29.81 -4.64
C LYS A 275 24.85 29.33 -3.19
N ALA A 276 23.91 28.44 -2.93
CA ALA A 276 23.69 27.86 -1.60
C ALA A 276 24.96 27.15 -1.06
N LEU A 277 25.64 26.36 -1.89
CA LEU A 277 26.88 25.69 -1.51
C LEU A 277 28.05 26.66 -1.34
N THR A 278 28.13 27.70 -2.18
CA THR A 278 29.17 28.74 -2.07
C THR A 278 28.98 29.56 -0.79
N ASP A 279 27.76 30.00 -0.50
CA ASP A 279 27.40 30.75 0.71
C ASP A 279 27.62 29.92 1.99
N ALA A 280 27.46 28.58 1.89
CA ALA A 280 27.79 27.65 2.97
C ALA A 280 29.30 27.48 3.22
N GLY A 281 30.17 28.03 2.37
CA GLY A 281 31.62 27.91 2.47
C GLY A 281 32.13 26.53 2.08
N VAL A 282 31.46 25.87 1.12
CA VAL A 282 31.94 24.60 0.54
C VAL A 282 33.04 24.90 -0.46
N ALA A 283 34.16 24.19 -0.36
CA ALA A 283 35.30 24.37 -1.27
C ALA A 283 34.94 23.91 -2.69
N LYS A 284 35.57 24.50 -3.72
CA LYS A 284 35.22 24.23 -5.14
C LYS A 284 35.32 22.75 -5.52
N ASP A 285 36.34 22.05 -5.01
CA ASP A 285 36.55 20.62 -5.21
C ASP A 285 35.46 19.75 -4.55
N GLN A 286 34.92 20.21 -3.41
CA GLN A 286 33.79 19.56 -2.75
C GLN A 286 32.47 19.87 -3.45
N ILE A 287 32.28 21.08 -3.98
CA ILE A 287 31.10 21.45 -4.76
C ILE A 287 30.93 20.50 -5.94
N GLU A 288 32.00 20.16 -6.67
CA GLU A 288 31.93 19.20 -7.78
C GLU A 288 31.43 17.81 -7.36
N LYS A 289 31.70 17.39 -6.12
CA LYS A 289 31.25 16.10 -5.57
C LYS A 289 29.83 16.15 -5.02
N VAL A 290 29.44 17.28 -4.42
CA VAL A 290 28.17 17.45 -3.71
C VAL A 290 27.05 17.89 -4.64
N LYS A 291 27.34 18.77 -5.60
CA LYS A 291 26.35 19.29 -6.56
C LYS A 291 25.56 18.21 -7.29
N PRO A 292 26.16 17.08 -7.75
CA PRO A 292 25.41 16.01 -8.40
C PRO A 292 24.35 15.34 -7.53
N LEU A 293 24.44 15.47 -6.20
CA LEU A 293 23.44 14.95 -5.27
C LEU A 293 22.16 15.79 -5.21
N PHE A 294 22.16 17.00 -5.77
CA PHE A 294 21.05 17.94 -5.65
C PHE A 294 20.35 18.20 -6.98
N THR A 295 19.08 18.60 -6.89
CA THR A 295 18.28 19.14 -7.99
C THR A 295 17.49 20.36 -7.51
N ASP A 296 17.25 21.32 -8.40
CA ASP A 296 16.38 22.47 -8.12
C ASP A 296 14.90 22.16 -8.38
N GLN A 297 14.63 21.13 -9.18
CA GLN A 297 13.28 20.74 -9.58
C GLN A 297 13.10 19.25 -9.43
N SER A 298 11.91 18.87 -8.98
CA SER A 298 11.54 17.47 -8.84
C SER A 298 10.94 16.92 -10.14
N ASN A 299 11.34 15.70 -10.47
CA ASN A 299 10.92 14.93 -11.63
C ASN A 299 10.30 13.58 -11.22
N CYS A 300 10.28 13.26 -9.93
CA CYS A 300 9.76 12.01 -9.39
C CYS A 300 8.73 12.31 -8.30
N TYR A 301 7.49 11.87 -8.53
CA TYR A 301 6.36 12.10 -7.63
C TYR A 301 5.63 10.79 -7.38
N ALA A 302 5.05 10.67 -6.20
CA ALA A 302 4.22 9.55 -5.81
C ALA A 302 2.81 10.00 -5.44
N LEU A 303 1.83 9.18 -5.78
CA LEU A 303 0.43 9.34 -5.40
C LEU A 303 0.00 8.10 -4.64
N TRP A 304 -0.23 8.26 -3.35
CA TRP A 304 -0.93 7.27 -2.55
C TRP A 304 -2.43 7.48 -2.68
N THR A 305 -3.15 6.41 -3.00
CA THR A 305 -4.61 6.39 -3.06
C THR A 305 -5.13 5.41 -2.03
N ARG A 306 -5.94 5.90 -1.09
CA ARG A 306 -6.70 5.09 -0.13
C ARG A 306 -8.18 5.22 -0.40
N TRP A 307 -8.86 4.09 -0.30
CA TRP A 307 -10.30 4.05 -0.24
C TRP A 307 -10.73 3.04 0.79
N GLU A 308 -11.85 3.34 1.41
CA GLU A 308 -12.43 2.52 2.46
C GLU A 308 -13.75 1.93 1.97
N THR A 309 -13.91 0.66 2.27
CA THR A 309 -15.20 -0.03 2.19
C THR A 309 -15.56 -0.46 3.60
N ASN A 310 -16.84 -0.77 3.86
CA ASN A 310 -17.30 -1.24 5.18
C ASN A 310 -16.55 -2.46 5.74
N ARG A 311 -15.73 -3.14 4.94
CA ARG A 311 -15.01 -4.36 5.32
C ARG A 311 -13.49 -4.25 5.23
N MET A 312 -12.97 -3.37 4.38
CA MET A 312 -11.55 -3.34 4.04
C MET A 312 -11.12 -1.92 3.68
N THR A 313 -9.96 -1.53 4.19
CA THR A 313 -9.19 -0.41 3.66
C THR A 313 -8.25 -0.94 2.59
N LYS A 314 -8.19 -0.28 1.45
CA LYS A 314 -7.25 -0.61 0.38
C LYS A 314 -6.38 0.60 0.09
N GLN A 315 -5.13 0.32 -0.27
CA GLN A 315 -4.15 1.35 -0.58
C GLN A 315 -3.42 0.99 -1.86
N ARG A 316 -3.04 2.03 -2.61
CA ARG A 316 -2.32 1.88 -3.87
C ARG A 316 -1.33 3.02 -4.02
N LEU A 317 -0.13 2.70 -4.50
CA LEU A 317 0.92 3.66 -4.79
C LEU A 317 1.17 3.70 -6.29
N GLY A 318 1.00 4.88 -6.87
CA GLY A 318 1.44 5.20 -8.21
C GLY A 318 2.65 6.12 -8.17
N ILE A 319 3.69 5.79 -8.94
CA ILE A 319 4.90 6.62 -9.03
C ILE A 319 5.06 7.07 -10.48
N ALA A 320 5.32 8.36 -10.66
CA ALA A 320 5.68 8.91 -11.95
C ALA A 320 7.06 9.55 -11.89
N GLN A 321 7.92 9.13 -12.82
CA GLN A 321 9.21 9.75 -13.06
C GLN A 321 9.25 10.29 -14.48
N ALA A 322 9.52 11.59 -14.63
CA ALA A 322 9.82 12.16 -15.93
C ALA A 322 11.15 11.58 -16.40
N THR A 323 11.14 10.93 -17.56
CA THR A 323 12.39 10.52 -18.20
C THR A 323 13.20 11.77 -18.46
N ALA A 324 14.39 11.87 -17.86
CA ALA A 324 15.31 12.95 -18.17
C ALA A 324 15.41 13.05 -19.70
N LYS A 325 15.02 14.19 -20.28
CA LYS A 325 15.22 14.43 -21.71
C LYS A 325 16.69 14.15 -21.95
N LYS A 326 16.99 13.06 -22.68
CA LYS A 326 18.36 12.76 -23.11
C LYS A 326 18.80 14.03 -23.81
N SER A 327 19.70 14.78 -23.17
CA SER A 327 20.18 16.06 -23.68
C SER A 327 20.50 15.82 -25.15
N PRO A 328 19.86 16.54 -26.09
CA PRO A 328 19.88 16.18 -27.50
C PRO A 328 21.34 16.14 -27.95
N GLY A 329 21.89 14.93 -28.02
CA GLY A 329 23.23 14.69 -28.48
C GLY A 329 23.25 14.99 -29.96
N ASN A 330 23.61 16.24 -30.30
CA ASN A 330 24.09 16.69 -31.60
C ASN A 330 23.43 16.01 -32.82
N LYS A 331 22.09 15.99 -32.87
CA LYS A 331 21.35 15.55 -34.06
C LYS A 331 20.73 16.76 -34.75
N ALA A 332 20.89 16.75 -36.07
CA ALA A 332 20.58 17.76 -37.06
C ALA A 332 19.19 18.42 -36.90
N PRO A 333 19.00 19.65 -37.42
CA PRO A 333 17.80 20.45 -37.20
C PRO A 333 16.60 19.82 -37.90
N GLU A 334 15.75 19.12 -37.15
CA GLU A 334 14.52 18.54 -37.65
C GLU A 334 13.32 19.24 -37.00
N SER A 335 12.68 20.11 -37.79
CA SER A 335 11.27 20.49 -37.79
C SER A 335 10.55 20.61 -36.41
N GLN A 336 10.53 21.84 -35.88
CA GLN A 336 9.72 22.25 -34.73
C GLN A 336 8.23 22.39 -35.12
N ASN A 337 7.34 21.70 -34.39
CA ASN A 337 5.98 22.16 -33.96
C ASN A 337 5.03 21.00 -33.66
N ALA A 338 5.37 20.16 -32.68
CA ALA A 338 4.38 19.34 -31.99
C ALA A 338 4.61 19.46 -30.47
N PRO A 339 3.56 19.62 -29.65
CA PRO A 339 3.68 19.55 -28.20
C PRO A 339 4.17 18.15 -27.83
N GLU A 340 5.47 18.07 -27.52
CA GLU A 340 6.16 16.83 -27.20
C GLU A 340 5.64 16.31 -25.86
N LYS A 341 4.90 15.20 -25.89
CA LYS A 341 4.38 14.54 -24.69
C LYS A 341 5.55 13.89 -23.95
N ASP A 342 5.93 14.43 -22.80
CA ASP A 342 6.92 13.81 -21.92
C ASP A 342 6.45 12.39 -21.55
N LYS A 343 7.27 11.39 -21.89
CA LYS A 343 7.00 9.99 -21.54
C LYS A 343 7.29 9.81 -20.05
N LEU A 344 6.24 9.64 -19.25
CA LEU A 344 6.36 9.28 -17.85
C LEU A 344 6.48 7.77 -17.71
N ASN A 345 7.49 7.31 -16.96
CA ASN A 345 7.57 5.93 -16.51
C ASN A 345 6.68 5.77 -15.28
N TYR A 346 5.82 4.75 -15.29
CA TYR A 346 4.90 4.47 -14.19
C TYR A 346 5.28 3.16 -13.50
N LEU A 347 5.46 3.21 -12.19
CA LEU A 347 5.50 2.02 -11.34
C LEU A 347 4.22 1.98 -10.50
N ILE A 348 3.60 0.82 -10.46
CA ILE A 348 2.32 0.59 -9.79
C ILE A 348 2.52 -0.51 -8.76
N PHE A 349 2.13 -0.24 -7.52
CA PHE A 349 2.12 -1.21 -6.45
C PHE A 349 0.72 -1.27 -5.83
N GLU A 350 0.17 -2.48 -5.72
CA GLU A 350 -1.09 -2.78 -5.05
C GLU A 350 -0.80 -3.64 -3.82
N TRP A 351 -1.37 -3.28 -2.67
CA TRP A 351 -1.26 -4.03 -1.42
C TRP A 351 -2.64 -4.39 -0.86
#